data_AF-A0AAD1ILM4-F1
#
_entry.id   AF-A0AAD1ILM4-F1
#
_cell.length_a   1.000
_cell.length_b   1.000
_cell.length_c   1.000
_cell.angle_alpha   90.00
_cell.angle_beta   90.00
_cell.angle_gamma   90.00
#
_symmetry.space_group_name_H-M   'P 1'
#
loop_
_entity.id
_entity.type
_entity.pdbx_description
1 polymer ?
#
loop_
_entity_poly.entity_id
_entity_poly.type
_entity_poly.pdbx_seq_one_letter_code
_entity_poly.pdbx_strand_id
1 'polypeptide(L)'
;MNLARRESLTVRQLLDRVITWHRLVVGGPEQIADAIEEWFVAGAVDGFNLMPDVFPSGLELFVDHVVPILRDRGLFRREYTTSTLRGHLGLTRVPDGRVVARAG
;
A
#
# COMPACT_ATOMS: atom_id res chain seq x y z
N MET A 1 -17.55 7.04 -18.45
CA MET A 1 -17.91 8.36 -19.03
C MET A 1 -19.19 9.01 -18.47
N ASN A 2 -19.89 8.43 -17.47
CA ASN A 2 -21.13 8.99 -16.91
C ASN A 2 -20.92 9.77 -15.58
N LEU A 3 -19.77 9.61 -14.91
CA LEU A 3 -19.47 10.23 -13.61
C LEU A 3 -19.37 11.77 -13.67
N ALA A 4 -18.66 12.30 -14.67
CA ALA A 4 -18.44 13.75 -14.84
C ALA A 4 -19.75 14.55 -14.97
N ARG A 5 -20.74 13.99 -15.69
CA ARG A 5 -22.02 14.65 -15.94
C ARG A 5 -22.97 14.56 -14.75
N ARG A 6 -22.87 13.50 -13.93
CA ARG A 6 -23.72 13.32 -12.75
C ARG A 6 -23.27 14.20 -11.57
N GLU A 7 -21.98 14.53 -11.50
CA GLU A 7 -21.39 15.28 -10.39
C GLU A 7 -20.87 16.68 -10.79
N SER A 8 -21.13 17.12 -12.04
CA SER A 8 -20.67 18.43 -12.58
C SER A 8 -19.18 18.72 -12.34
N LEU A 9 -18.33 17.69 -12.49
CA LEU A 9 -16.90 17.83 -12.23
C LEU A 9 -16.22 18.66 -13.33
N THR A 10 -15.32 19.56 -12.92
CA THR A 10 -14.39 20.22 -13.86
C THR A 10 -13.43 19.18 -14.47
N VAL A 11 -12.80 19.51 -15.61
CA VAL A 11 -11.82 18.63 -16.26
C VAL A 11 -10.71 18.22 -15.28
N ARG A 12 -10.19 19.16 -14.47
CA ARG A 12 -9.22 18.88 -13.40
C ARG A 12 -9.74 17.82 -12.42
N GLN A 13 -10.92 18.05 -11.85
CA GLN A 13 -11.53 17.12 -10.88
C GLN A 13 -11.82 15.74 -11.48
N LEU A 14 -12.20 15.69 -12.77
CA LEU A 14 -12.39 14.42 -13.46
C LEU A 14 -11.06 13.69 -13.65
N LEU A 15 -10.00 14.39 -14.06
CA LEU A 15 -8.68 13.79 -14.23
C LEU A 15 -8.12 13.28 -12.89
N ASP A 16 -8.27 14.05 -11.81
CA ASP A 16 -7.88 13.63 -10.46
C ASP A 16 -8.63 12.37 -9.98
N ARG A 17 -9.83 12.09 -10.52
CA ARG A 17 -10.71 10.99 -10.11
C ARG A 17 -10.63 9.75 -11.01
N VAL A 18 -10.20 9.90 -12.27
CA VAL A 18 -10.28 8.85 -13.30
C VAL A 18 -8.91 8.33 -13.71
N ILE A 19 -7.84 9.09 -13.48
CA ILE A 19 -6.47 8.65 -13.81
C ILE A 19 -5.91 7.72 -12.71
N THR A 20 -6.29 7.92 -11.46
CA THR A 20 -5.81 7.16 -10.30
C THR A 20 -6.75 6.00 -9.99
N TRP A 21 -6.54 4.88 -10.68
CA TRP A 21 -7.25 3.60 -10.37
C TRP A 21 -6.83 2.97 -9.03
N HIS A 22 -5.92 3.62 -8.30
CA HIS A 22 -5.48 3.21 -6.98
C HIS A 22 -6.08 4.10 -5.90
N ARG A 23 -6.21 3.56 -4.69
CA ARG A 23 -6.71 4.30 -3.54
C ARG A 23 -5.76 5.46 -3.24
N LEU A 24 -6.28 6.69 -3.30
CA LEU A 24 -5.59 7.88 -2.84
C LEU A 24 -5.92 8.10 -1.37
N VAL A 25 -4.89 8.18 -0.53
CA VAL A 25 -5.02 8.54 0.89
C VAL A 25 -4.22 9.82 1.09
N VAL A 26 -4.89 10.87 1.59
CA VAL A 26 -4.29 12.18 1.85
C VAL A 26 -4.56 12.52 3.31
N GLY A 27 -3.51 12.80 4.06
CA GLY A 27 -3.60 13.11 5.49
C GLY A 27 -2.23 13.12 6.17
N GLY A 28 -2.24 13.29 7.49
CA GLY A 28 -1.04 13.15 8.32
C GLY A 28 -0.58 11.70 8.49
N PRO A 29 0.60 11.47 9.09
CA PRO A 29 1.19 10.15 9.24
C PRO A 29 0.29 9.13 9.95
N GLU A 30 -0.39 9.56 11.02
CA GLU A 30 -1.33 8.72 11.78
C GLU A 30 -2.53 8.32 10.94
N GLN A 31 -3.10 9.26 10.17
CA GLN A 31 -4.26 8.98 9.31
C GLN A 31 -3.92 8.01 8.18
N ILE A 32 -2.69 8.10 7.65
CA ILE A 32 -2.19 7.15 6.65
C ILE A 32 -1.99 5.77 7.29
N ALA A 33 -1.41 5.71 8.50
CA ALA A 33 -1.24 4.45 9.23
C ALA A 33 -2.58 3.80 9.59
N ASP A 34 -3.59 4.59 10.00
CA ASP A 34 -4.95 4.13 10.29
C ASP A 34 -5.60 3.50 9.05
N ALA A 35 -5.43 4.11 7.87
CA ALA A 35 -5.96 3.57 6.63
C ALA A 35 -5.29 2.24 6.21
N ILE A 36 -4.00 2.09 6.48
CA ILE A 36 -3.25 0.84 6.25
C ILE A 36 -3.73 -0.24 7.21
N GLU A 37 -3.84 0.09 8.49
CA GLU A 37 -4.30 -0.82 9.54
C GLU A 37 -5.72 -1.33 9.29
N GLU A 38 -6.65 -0.44 8.93
CA GLU A 38 -8.05 -0.78 8.63
C GLU A 38 -8.13 -1.94 7.61
N TRP A 39 -7.38 -1.85 6.52
CA TRP A 39 -7.42 -2.84 5.43
C TRP A 39 -6.68 -4.12 5.79
N PHE A 40 -5.53 -4.00 6.44
CA PHE A 40 -4.72 -5.16 6.82
C PHE A 40 -5.42 -5.99 7.90
N VAL A 41 -5.93 -5.36 8.95
CA VAL A 41 -6.63 -6.04 10.06
C VAL A 41 -7.96 -6.63 9.60
N ALA A 42 -8.63 -6.02 8.61
CA ALA A 42 -9.81 -6.60 7.99
C ALA A 42 -9.51 -7.84 7.12
N GLY A 43 -8.23 -8.20 6.91
CA GLY A 43 -7.83 -9.30 6.03
C GLY A 43 -8.10 -9.01 4.55
N ALA A 44 -8.23 -7.73 4.17
CA ALA A 44 -8.52 -7.35 2.79
C ALA A 44 -7.29 -7.41 1.88
N VAL A 45 -6.09 -7.28 2.46
CA VAL A 45 -4.80 -7.27 1.75
C VAL A 45 -3.66 -7.81 2.62
N ASP A 46 -2.66 -8.43 2.00
CA ASP A 46 -1.40 -8.82 2.64
C ASP A 46 -0.33 -7.72 2.62
N GLY A 47 -0.54 -6.66 1.83
CA GLY A 47 0.41 -5.58 1.65
C GLY A 47 -0.03 -4.56 0.61
N PHE A 48 0.80 -3.53 0.41
CA PHE A 48 0.48 -2.39 -0.43
C PHE A 48 1.61 -2.07 -1.41
N ASN A 49 1.24 -1.69 -2.63
CA ASN A 49 2.14 -1.01 -3.56
C ASN A 49 1.99 0.50 -3.34
N LEU A 50 3.04 1.13 -2.83
CA LEU A 50 3.06 2.58 -2.60
C LEU A 50 3.39 3.33 -3.90
N MET A 51 2.64 4.39 -4.17
CA MET A 51 2.89 5.33 -5.26
C MET A 51 2.93 6.74 -4.69
N PRO A 52 4.11 7.22 -4.26
CA PRO A 52 4.28 8.59 -3.81
C PRO A 52 3.95 9.59 -4.93
N ASP A 53 3.40 10.73 -4.56
CA ASP A 53 3.10 11.84 -5.47
C ASP A 53 4.37 12.52 -6.00
N VAL A 54 5.42 12.57 -5.17
CA VAL A 54 6.74 13.09 -5.52
C VAL A 54 7.82 12.10 -5.08
N PHE A 55 8.78 11.84 -5.97
CA PHE A 55 9.92 10.97 -5.68
C PHE A 55 11.24 11.76 -5.76
N PRO A 56 12.19 11.60 -4.81
CA PRO A 56 12.18 10.64 -3.70
C PRO A 56 11.51 11.14 -2.41
N SER A 57 11.29 12.45 -2.27
CA SER A 57 10.92 13.08 -0.99
C SER A 57 9.63 12.54 -0.37
N GLY A 58 8.62 12.18 -1.18
CA GLY A 58 7.39 11.58 -0.67
C GLY A 58 7.61 10.19 -0.06
N LEU A 59 8.55 9.41 -0.60
CA LEU A 59 8.94 8.13 -0.01
C LEU A 59 9.72 8.34 1.29
N GLU A 60 10.63 9.31 1.34
CA GLU A 60 11.40 9.64 2.55
C GLU A 60 10.46 10.04 3.70
N LEU A 61 9.51 10.94 3.44
CA LEU A 61 8.50 11.34 4.44
C LEU A 61 7.67 10.14 4.94
N PHE A 62 7.29 9.22 4.05
CA PHE A 62 6.58 8.02 4.46
C PHE A 62 7.43 7.11 5.36
N VAL A 63 8.70 6.92 5.00
CA VAL A 63 9.64 6.11 5.78
C VAL A 63 9.93 6.75 7.14
N ASP A 64 10.08 8.06 7.21
CA ASP A 64 10.46 8.76 8.44
C ASP A 64 9.27 8.94 9.40
N HIS A 65 8.04 9.07 8.89
CA HIS A 65 6.89 9.41 9.71
C HIS A 65 5.83 8.30 9.82
N VAL A 66 5.61 7.48 8.79
CA VAL A 66 4.55 6.46 8.81
C VAL A 66 5.09 5.10 9.26
N VAL A 67 6.26 4.69 8.76
CA VAL A 67 6.85 3.38 9.11
C VAL A 67 7.08 3.20 10.62
N PRO A 68 7.53 4.19 11.40
CA PRO A 68 7.64 4.04 12.86
C PRO A 68 6.30 3.69 13.52
N ILE A 69 5.21 4.36 13.12
CA ILE A 69 3.87 4.10 13.63
C ILE A 69 3.45 2.67 13.31
N LEU A 70 3.64 2.23 12.07
CA LEU A 70 3.32 0.85 11.66
C LEU A 70 4.14 -0.19 12.43
N ARG A 71 5.41 0.09 12.74
CA ARG A 71 6.25 -0.79 13.57
C ARG A 71 5.80 -0.86 15.02
N ASP A 72 5.32 0.25 15.57
CA ASP A 72 4.80 0.28 16.95
C ASP A 72 3.45 -0.43 17.06
N ARG A 73 2.64 -0.40 15.99
CA ARG A 73 1.40 -1.19 15.87
C ARG A 73 1.63 -2.65 15.49
N GLY A 74 2.87 -3.08 15.24
CA GLY A 74 3.18 -4.46 14.84
C GLY A 74 2.77 -4.81 13.40
N LEU A 75 2.44 -3.82 12.58
CA LEU A 75 2.00 -3.96 11.18
C LEU A 75 3.16 -3.94 10.19
N PHE A 76 4.38 -3.59 10.63
CA PHE A 76 5.55 -3.58 9.77
C PHE A 76 6.78 -4.15 10.47
N ARG A 77 7.62 -4.85 9.71
CA ARG A 77 8.85 -5.47 10.21
C ARG A 77 9.83 -4.44 10.77
N ARG A 78 10.54 -4.83 11.84
CA ARG A 78 11.65 -4.05 12.42
C ARG A 78 12.99 -4.36 11.76
N GLU A 79 13.19 -5.63 11.41
CA GLU A 79 14.44 -6.13 10.83
C GLU A 79 14.17 -7.09 9.68
N TYR A 80 15.19 -7.28 8.84
CA TYR A 80 15.18 -8.29 7.79
C TYR A 80 15.85 -9.56 8.31
N THR A 81 15.14 -10.68 8.26
CA THR A 81 15.61 -11.97 8.80
C THR A 81 16.14 -12.94 7.75
N THR A 82 16.00 -12.61 6.47
CA THR A 82 16.48 -13.42 5.34
C THR A 82 17.25 -12.57 4.33
N SER A 83 17.84 -13.19 3.32
CA SER A 83 18.56 -12.48 2.24
C SER A 83 17.85 -12.54 0.89
N THR A 84 16.66 -13.12 0.80
CA THR A 84 15.92 -13.29 -0.46
C THR A 84 14.54 -12.68 -0.36
N LEU A 85 14.05 -12.11 -1.47
CA LEU A 85 12.68 -11.60 -1.57
C LEU A 85 11.66 -12.68 -1.20
N ARG A 86 11.87 -13.91 -1.67
CA ARG A 86 11.00 -15.05 -1.35
C ARG A 86 10.91 -15.31 0.16
N GLY A 87 12.05 -15.28 0.84
CA GLY A 87 12.10 -15.42 2.31
C GLY A 87 11.36 -14.30 3.02
N HIS A 88 11.50 -13.06 2.56
CA HIS A 88 10.79 -11.91 3.12
C HIS A 88 9.27 -11.96 2.95
N LEU A 89 8.79 -12.64 1.90
CA LEU A 89 7.36 -12.85 1.64
C LEU A 89 6.81 -14.13 2.30
N GLY A 90 7.61 -14.87 3.08
CA GLY A 90 7.18 -16.11 3.73
C GLY A 90 6.88 -17.26 2.76
N LEU A 91 7.34 -17.15 1.50
CA LEU A 91 7.01 -18.11 0.46
C LEU A 91 7.94 -19.33 0.53
N THR A 92 7.37 -20.53 0.59
CA THR A 92 8.15 -21.76 0.51
C THR A 92 8.81 -21.92 -0.86
N ARG A 93 9.96 -22.60 -0.92
CA ARG A 93 10.56 -22.98 -2.21
C ARG A 93 9.60 -23.91 -2.93
N VAL A 94 9.07 -23.42 -4.04
CA VAL A 94 8.33 -24.24 -4.99
C VAL A 94 9.30 -25.30 -5.54
N PRO A 95 9.02 -26.61 -5.40
CA PRO A 95 9.77 -27.65 -6.09
C PRO A 95 9.76 -27.37 -7.58
N ASP A 96 10.90 -27.55 -8.26
CA ASP A 96 11.07 -27.14 -9.66
C ASP A 96 9.87 -27.56 -10.52
N GLY A 97 9.11 -26.58 -11.02
CA GLY A 97 8.09 -26.78 -12.06
C GLY A 97 6.67 -26.31 -11.82
N ARG A 98 6.17 -26.04 -10.59
CA ARG A 98 4.76 -25.59 -10.39
C ARG A 98 4.52 -24.73 -9.15
N VAL A 99 4.27 -23.43 -9.33
CA VAL A 99 3.88 -22.52 -8.24
C VAL A 99 2.44 -22.82 -7.81
N VAL A 100 2.26 -23.24 -6.56
CA VAL A 100 0.94 -23.27 -5.90
C VAL A 100 1.03 -22.35 -4.71
N ALA A 101 0.44 -21.15 -4.81
CA ALA A 101 0.18 -20.31 -3.64
C ALA A 101 -1.04 -20.90 -2.92
N ARG A 102 -0.87 -21.33 -1.67
CA ARG A 102 -2.00 -21.59 -0.79
C ARG A 102 -2.36 -20.28 -0.10
N ALA A 103 -3.59 -19.83 -0.31
CA ALA A 103 -4.20 -18.77 0.49
C ALA A 103 -4.45 -19.29 1.91
N GLY A 104 -4.03 -18.53 2.90
CA GLY A 104 -4.40 -18.68 4.31
C GLY A 104 -5.24 -17.50 4.74
#